data_AF-A0A1Z9T131-F1
#
_entry.id   AF-A0A1Z9T131-F1
#
_cell.length_a   1.000
_cell.length_b   1.000
_cell.length_c   1.000
_cell.angle_alpha   90.00
_cell.angle_beta   90.00
_cell.angle_gamma   90.00
#
_symmetry.space_group_name_H-M   'P 1'
#
loop_
_entity.id
_entity.type
_entity.pdbx_description
1 polymer ?
#
loop_
_entity_poly.entity_id
_entity_poly.type
_entity_poly.pdbx_seq_one_letter_code
_entity_poly.pdbx_strand_id
1 'polypeptide(L)'
;MSLWDFINEINHGKTNLIDEKPELEKNYKPFIINRGLSFNHDTALYANEMNFHSHLDSKLQFDFFLNTIRPKKRYGKWLKKKKEDNQVLDLIKEYCKCSYAKARDYALLLNDSQLDIIRQHIDTGGLKGNNE
;
A
#
# COMPACT_ATOMS: atom_id res chain seq x y z
N MET A 1 17.66 -0.85 -13.76
CA MET A 1 16.64 -1.90 -13.65
C MET A 1 15.62 -1.48 -12.62
N SER A 2 14.34 -1.58 -12.95
CA SER A 2 13.21 -1.16 -12.12
C SER A 2 12.65 -2.33 -11.31
N LEU A 3 11.92 -2.00 -10.25
CA LEU A 3 11.18 -2.96 -9.44
C LEU A 3 10.16 -3.78 -10.26
N TRP A 4 9.62 -3.18 -11.33
CA TRP A 4 8.70 -3.84 -12.25
C TRP A 4 9.36 -4.95 -13.07
N ASP A 5 10.69 -4.89 -13.25
CA ASP A 5 11.42 -5.90 -14.02
C ASP A 5 11.39 -7.24 -13.28
N PHE A 6 11.53 -7.26 -11.95
CA PHE A 6 11.37 -8.47 -11.15
C PHE A 6 9.98 -9.10 -11.30
N ILE A 7 8.92 -8.27 -11.29
CA ILE A 7 7.54 -8.75 -11.49
C ILE A 7 7.36 -9.31 -12.90
N ASN A 8 7.99 -8.70 -13.91
CA ASN A 8 7.96 -9.19 -15.29
C ASN A 8 8.67 -10.53 -15.42
N GLU A 9 9.84 -10.69 -14.81
CA GLU A 9 10.57 -11.96 -14.83
C GLU A 9 9.81 -13.08 -14.10
N ILE A 10 9.21 -12.78 -12.95
CA ILE A 10 8.34 -13.73 -12.23
C ILE A 10 7.15 -14.13 -13.10
N ASN A 11 6.51 -13.19 -13.80
CA ASN A 11 5.31 -13.50 -14.58
C ASN A 11 5.61 -14.12 -15.95
N HIS A 12 6.77 -13.83 -16.55
CA HIS A 12 7.05 -14.12 -17.97
C HIS A 12 8.45 -14.61 -18.24
N GLY A 13 9.44 -13.77 -17.98
CA GLY A 13 10.76 -13.94 -18.57
C GLY A 13 11.54 -15.11 -17.97
N LYS A 14 11.26 -15.44 -16.70
CA LYS A 14 11.89 -16.55 -15.97
C LYS A 14 13.41 -16.46 -15.86
N THR A 15 13.96 -15.27 -16.04
CA THR A 15 15.37 -15.00 -15.82
C THR A 15 15.61 -14.61 -14.37
N ASN A 16 16.60 -15.24 -13.73
CA ASN A 16 16.98 -14.89 -12.37
C ASN A 16 17.91 -13.68 -12.36
N LEU A 17 17.31 -12.49 -12.25
CA LEU A 17 18.05 -11.21 -12.25
C LEU A 17 19.05 -11.10 -11.10
N ILE A 18 18.77 -11.69 -9.94
CA ILE A 18 19.65 -11.61 -8.77
C ILE A 18 20.87 -12.53 -8.96
N ASP A 19 20.71 -13.69 -9.59
CA ASP A 19 21.83 -14.56 -9.93
C ASP A 19 22.74 -13.96 -11.01
N GLU A 20 22.17 -13.32 -12.04
CA GLU A 20 22.96 -12.66 -13.08
C GLU A 20 23.74 -11.46 -12.54
N LYS A 21 23.12 -10.71 -11.62
CA LYS A 21 23.62 -9.44 -11.11
C LYS A 21 23.25 -9.27 -9.62
N PRO A 22 24.07 -9.81 -8.70
CA PRO A 22 23.78 -9.79 -7.27
C PRO A 22 23.52 -8.40 -6.69
N GLU A 23 24.09 -7.34 -7.28
CA GLU A 23 23.87 -5.96 -6.85
C GLU A 23 22.42 -5.48 -7.00
N LEU A 24 21.58 -6.22 -7.73
CA LEU A 24 20.17 -5.90 -7.94
C LEU A 24 19.30 -6.30 -6.76
N GLU A 25 19.77 -7.18 -5.87
CA GLU A 25 19.03 -7.60 -4.68
C GLU A 25 18.62 -6.39 -3.82
N LYS A 26 19.47 -5.36 -3.72
CA LYS A 26 19.16 -4.11 -3.00
C LYS A 26 17.93 -3.36 -3.54
N ASN A 27 17.59 -3.58 -4.82
CA ASN A 27 16.44 -2.96 -5.46
C ASN A 27 15.17 -3.81 -5.31
N TYR A 28 15.30 -5.07 -4.88
CA TYR A 28 14.18 -5.95 -4.60
C TYR A 28 13.46 -5.48 -3.32
N LYS A 29 12.17 -5.17 -3.44
CA LYS A 29 11.33 -4.75 -2.31
C LYS A 29 10.22 -5.78 -2.09
N PRO A 30 10.37 -6.72 -1.13
CA PRO A 30 9.40 -7.78 -0.86
C PRO A 30 7.95 -7.32 -0.84
N PHE A 31 7.67 -6.24 -0.10
CA PHE A 31 6.34 -5.66 0.01
C PHE A 31 5.69 -5.34 -1.34
N ILE A 32 6.46 -4.76 -2.27
CA ILE A 32 5.92 -4.35 -3.56
C ILE A 32 5.73 -5.55 -4.48
N ILE A 33 6.64 -6.53 -4.43
CA ILE A 33 6.52 -7.76 -5.22
C ILE A 33 5.29 -8.56 -4.77
N ASN A 34 5.15 -8.78 -3.46
CA ASN A 34 3.98 -9.46 -2.88
C ASN A 34 2.69 -8.73 -3.24
N ARG A 35 2.69 -7.40 -3.16
CA ARG A 35 1.53 -6.58 -3.56
C ARG A 35 1.23 -6.66 -5.05
N GLY A 36 2.24 -6.68 -5.91
CA GLY A 36 2.06 -6.82 -7.35
C GLY A 36 1.47 -8.17 -7.73
N LEU A 37 1.88 -9.23 -7.04
CA LEU A 37 1.40 -10.59 -7.23
C LEU A 37 0.03 -10.84 -6.59
N SER A 38 -0.35 -10.12 -5.54
CA SER A 38 -1.64 -10.34 -4.86
C SER A 38 -2.87 -9.93 -5.69
N PHE A 39 -2.68 -9.14 -6.76
CA PHE A 39 -3.78 -8.71 -7.62
C PHE A 39 -4.35 -9.81 -8.53
N ASN A 40 -3.66 -10.94 -8.69
CA ASN A 40 -4.16 -12.05 -9.51
C ASN A 40 -4.48 -13.25 -8.63
N HIS A 41 -5.66 -13.85 -8.83
CA HIS A 41 -6.15 -14.97 -8.02
C HIS A 41 -5.18 -16.16 -8.00
N ASP A 42 -4.49 -16.43 -9.11
CA ASP A 42 -3.55 -17.54 -9.23
C ASP A 42 -2.21 -17.30 -8.52
N THR A 43 -1.90 -16.05 -8.17
CA THR A 43 -0.66 -15.67 -7.48
C THR A 43 -0.86 -15.14 -6.06
N ALA A 44 -2.11 -14.89 -5.65
CA ALA A 44 -2.44 -14.32 -4.35
C ALA A 44 -1.99 -15.21 -3.18
N LEU A 45 -2.16 -16.54 -3.29
CA LEU A 45 -1.73 -17.46 -2.23
C LEU A 45 -0.21 -17.50 -2.08
N TYR A 46 0.54 -17.55 -3.19
CA TYR A 46 2.01 -17.49 -3.14
C TYR A 46 2.51 -16.17 -2.54
N ALA A 47 1.87 -15.05 -2.89
CA ALA A 47 2.18 -13.76 -2.30
C ALA A 47 1.92 -13.73 -0.78
N ASN A 48 0.87 -14.41 -0.33
CA ASN A 48 0.54 -14.53 1.09
C ASN A 48 1.55 -15.40 1.85
N GLU A 49 2.00 -16.51 1.27
CA GLU A 49 3.05 -17.35 1.84
C GLU A 49 4.33 -16.53 2.10
N MET A 50 4.81 -15.77 1.11
CA MET A 50 5.98 -14.91 1.30
C MET A 50 5.70 -13.71 2.21
N ASN A 51 4.44 -13.37 2.46
CA ASN A 51 4.08 -12.35 3.43
C ASN A 51 4.23 -12.89 4.87
N PHE A 52 3.91 -14.16 5.12
CA PHE A 52 4.25 -14.83 6.40
C PHE A 52 5.76 -14.97 6.59
N HIS A 53 6.46 -15.23 5.48
CA HIS A 53 7.91 -15.42 5.47
C HIS A 53 8.69 -14.15 5.09
N SER A 54 8.21 -12.97 5.52
CA SER A 54 8.81 -11.67 5.16
C SER A 54 10.23 -11.47 5.69
N HIS A 55 10.66 -12.30 6.64
CA HIS A 55 12.00 -12.29 7.24
C HIS A 55 13.06 -13.01 6.40
N LEU A 56 12.65 -13.78 5.38
CA LEU A 56 13.59 -14.46 4.49
C LEU A 56 14.34 -13.46 3.62
N ASP A 57 15.53 -13.84 3.19
CA ASP A 57 16.34 -13.04 2.27
C ASP A 57 15.59 -12.74 0.97
N SER A 58 15.81 -11.54 0.43
CA SER A 58 15.16 -11.06 -0.80
C SER A 58 15.37 -12.01 -1.97
N LYS A 59 16.59 -12.55 -2.10
CA LYS A 59 16.91 -13.57 -3.10
C LYS A 59 16.04 -14.80 -2.97
N LEU A 60 15.92 -15.39 -1.77
CA LEU A 60 15.13 -16.60 -1.54
C LEU A 60 13.66 -16.39 -1.89
N GLN A 61 13.11 -15.23 -1.53
CA GLN A 61 11.73 -14.87 -1.91
C GLN A 61 11.58 -14.75 -3.43
N PHE A 62 12.55 -14.13 -4.11
CA PHE A 62 12.54 -13.99 -5.56
C PHE A 62 12.63 -15.36 -6.25
N ASP A 63 13.55 -16.22 -5.82
CA ASP A 63 13.74 -17.59 -6.33
C ASP A 63 12.46 -18.41 -6.16
N PHE A 64 11.81 -18.32 -5.00
CA PHE A 64 10.53 -18.99 -4.76
C PHE A 64 9.49 -18.56 -5.79
N PHE A 65 9.30 -17.26 -5.99
CA PHE A 65 8.31 -16.77 -6.96
C PHE A 65 8.66 -17.13 -8.40
N LEU A 66 9.92 -16.99 -8.78
CA LEU A 66 10.40 -17.25 -10.13
C LEU A 66 10.14 -18.71 -10.52
N ASN A 67 10.41 -19.64 -9.61
CA ASN A 67 10.31 -21.09 -9.85
C ASN A 67 8.91 -21.65 -9.63
N THR A 68 8.11 -21.06 -8.75
CA THR A 68 6.78 -21.60 -8.39
C THR A 68 5.67 -21.06 -9.29
N ILE A 69 5.70 -19.77 -9.64
CA ILE A 69 4.62 -19.14 -10.42
C ILE A 69 4.75 -19.56 -11.88
N ARG A 70 3.68 -20.04 -12.51
CA ARG A 70 3.71 -20.38 -13.94
C ARG A 70 3.78 -19.13 -14.83
N PRO A 71 4.57 -19.15 -15.94
CA PRO A 71 4.61 -18.04 -16.89
C PRO A 71 3.23 -17.74 -17.49
N LYS A 72 2.74 -16.50 -17.39
CA LYS A 72 1.43 -16.05 -17.90
C LYS A 72 1.31 -14.53 -17.94
N LYS A 73 0.58 -13.99 -18.93
CA LYS A 73 0.29 -12.54 -19.04
C LYS A 73 -0.75 -12.16 -17.99
N ARG A 74 -0.31 -11.45 -16.95
CA ARG A 74 -1.14 -10.94 -15.86
C ARG A 74 -1.25 -9.42 -15.98
N TYR A 75 -2.48 -8.92 -16.04
CA TYR A 75 -2.79 -7.49 -16.17
C TYR A 75 -3.42 -6.96 -14.87
N GLY A 76 -2.77 -7.23 -13.74
CA GLY A 76 -3.22 -6.77 -12.44
C GLY A 76 -3.21 -5.24 -12.36
N LYS A 77 -4.39 -4.63 -12.28
CA LYS A 77 -4.50 -3.18 -12.04
C LYS A 77 -4.27 -2.90 -10.56
N TRP A 78 -3.39 -1.96 -10.28
CA TRP A 78 -3.18 -1.47 -8.92
C TRP A 78 -4.43 -0.75 -8.43
N LEU A 79 -5.22 -1.43 -7.64
CA LEU A 79 -6.42 -0.86 -7.03
C LEU A 79 -6.00 0.25 -6.06
N LYS A 80 -6.31 1.49 -6.43
CA LYS A 80 -6.17 2.64 -5.54
C LYS A 80 -7.49 2.80 -4.78
N LYS A 81 -7.41 2.85 -3.46
CA LYS A 81 -8.57 3.24 -2.66
C LYS A 81 -9.00 4.64 -3.07
N LYS A 82 -10.31 4.92 -3.08
CA LYS A 82 -10.79 6.31 -3.21
C LYS A 82 -10.10 7.15 -2.15
N LYS A 83 -9.59 8.31 -2.55
CA LYS A 83 -8.92 9.23 -1.63
C LYS A 83 -9.97 9.67 -0.61
N GLU A 84 -9.76 9.30 0.63
CA GLU A 84 -10.57 9.81 1.72
C GLU A 84 -10.11 11.22 2.05
N ASP A 85 -11.04 12.07 2.46
CA ASP A 85 -10.70 13.39 2.95
C ASP A 85 -10.14 13.26 4.38
N ASN A 86 -8.82 13.11 4.45
CA ASN A 86 -8.12 13.00 5.72
C ASN A 86 -8.34 14.22 6.63
N GLN A 87 -8.60 15.41 6.06
CA GLN A 87 -8.85 16.61 6.87
C GLN A 87 -10.18 16.47 7.62
N VAL A 88 -11.23 16.00 6.93
CA VAL A 88 -12.53 15.71 7.54
C VAL A 88 -12.40 14.63 8.61
N LEU A 89 -11.66 13.55 8.34
CA LEU A 89 -11.48 12.47 9.31
C LEU A 89 -10.70 12.94 10.55
N ASP A 90 -9.68 13.78 10.39
CA ASP A 90 -8.92 14.31 11.52
C ASP A 90 -9.75 15.29 12.36
N LEU A 91 -10.57 16.15 11.73
CA LEU A 91 -11.54 17.00 12.43
C LEU A 91 -12.51 16.16 13.28
N ILE A 92 -13.11 15.12 12.70
CA ILE A 92 -14.04 14.24 13.41
C ILE A 92 -13.34 13.51 14.57
N LYS A 93 -12.11 13.05 14.37
CA LYS A 93 -11.34 12.39 15.42
C LYS A 93 -11.07 13.31 16.60
N GLU A 94 -10.67 14.55 16.33
CA GLU A 94 -10.35 15.55 17.34
C GLU A 94 -11.61 15.92 18.14
N TYR A 95 -12.71 16.21 17.45
CA TYR A 95 -13.97 16.60 18.09
C TYR A 95 -14.63 15.43 18.85
N CYS A 96 -14.81 14.28 18.21
CA CYS A 96 -15.50 13.13 18.80
C CYS A 96 -14.59 12.24 19.65
N LYS A 97 -13.28 12.54 19.76
CA LYS A 97 -12.26 11.76 20.48
C LYS A 97 -12.33 10.26 20.15
N CYS A 98 -12.40 9.95 18.86
CA CYS A 98 -12.66 8.60 18.38
C CYS A 98 -11.49 8.05 17.54
N SER A 99 -11.51 6.73 17.31
CA SER A 99 -10.53 6.09 16.44
C SER A 99 -10.81 6.44 14.97
N TYR A 100 -9.80 6.29 14.13
CA TYR A 100 -9.93 6.55 12.69
C TYR A 100 -11.01 5.70 12.00
N ALA A 101 -11.21 4.45 12.45
CA ALA A 101 -12.30 3.61 11.95
C ALA A 101 -13.68 4.22 12.27
N LYS A 102 -13.90 4.62 13.54
CA LYS A 102 -15.16 5.28 13.94
C LYS A 102 -15.36 6.62 13.25
N ALA A 103 -14.27 7.38 13.03
CA ALA A 103 -14.34 8.65 12.32
C ALA A 103 -14.79 8.49 10.86
N ARG A 104 -14.37 7.41 10.19
CA ARG A 104 -14.89 7.07 8.85
C ARG A 104 -16.38 6.77 8.88
N ASP A 105 -16.83 6.01 9.87
CA ASP A 105 -18.26 5.69 10.02
C ASP A 105 -19.07 6.98 10.25
N TYR A 106 -18.58 7.89 11.10
CA TYR A 106 -19.23 9.19 11.34
C TYR A 106 -19.21 10.09 10.11
N ALA A 107 -18.13 10.10 9.32
CA ALA A 107 -18.04 10.89 8.09
C ALA A 107 -19.08 10.50 7.04
N LEU A 108 -19.62 9.27 7.09
CA LEU A 108 -20.72 8.84 6.22
C LEU A 108 -22.09 9.39 6.66
N LEU A 109 -22.21 9.81 7.92
CA LEU A 109 -23.47 10.30 8.52
C LEU A 109 -23.56 11.82 8.54
N LEU A 110 -22.40 12.51 8.56
CA LEU A 110 -22.31 13.96 8.67
C LEU A 110 -22.44 14.62 7.30
N ASN A 111 -23.18 15.73 7.25
CA ASN A 111 -23.22 16.61 6.09
C ASN A 111 -22.26 17.80 6.24
N ASP A 112 -22.06 18.56 5.16
CA ASP A 112 -21.09 19.66 5.13
C ASP A 112 -21.35 20.72 6.20
N SER A 113 -22.62 21.05 6.49
CA SER A 113 -22.95 22.06 7.52
C SER A 113 -22.63 21.58 8.94
N GLN A 114 -22.79 20.29 9.22
CA GLN A 114 -22.36 19.69 10.50
C GLN A 114 -20.84 19.64 10.63
N LEU A 115 -20.13 19.39 9.52
CA LEU A 115 -18.67 19.44 9.50
C LEU A 115 -18.15 20.86 9.76
N ASP A 116 -18.83 21.88 9.24
CA ASP A 116 -18.50 23.29 9.53
C ASP A 116 -18.69 23.63 11.01
N ILE A 117 -19.76 23.15 11.64
CA ILE A 117 -19.99 23.31 13.09
C ILE A 117 -18.85 22.66 13.88
N ILE A 118 -18.47 21.43 13.52
CA ILE A 118 -17.35 20.72 14.15
C ILE A 118 -16.05 21.53 13.99
N ARG A 119 -15.81 22.08 12.81
CA ARG A 119 -14.63 22.90 12.52
C ARG A 119 -14.58 24.15 13.39
N GLN A 120 -15.70 24.85 13.55
CA GLN A 120 -15.80 26.04 14.41
C GLN A 120 -15.57 25.71 15.88
N HIS A 121 -16.03 24.54 16.35
CA HIS A 121 -15.81 24.11 17.74
C HIS A 121 -14.35 23.75 18.04
N ILE A 122 -13.64 23.19 17.06
CA ILE A 122 -12.20 22.90 17.18
C ILE A 122 -11.37 24.18 17.09
N ASP A 123 -11.86 25.20 16.37
CA ASP A 123 -11.16 26.47 16.23
C ASP A 123 -11.17 27.25 17.56
N THR A 124 -10.23 26.91 18.44
CA THR A 124 -10.03 27.57 19.74
C THR A 124 -9.52 29.01 19.64
N GLY A 125 -9.27 29.54 18.44
CA GLY A 125 -8.74 30.87 18.24
C GLY A 125 -7.27 31.02 18.66
N GLY A 126 -6.50 31.74 17.86
CA GLY A 126 -5.10 32.06 18.10
C GLY A 126 -4.44 32.55 16.82
N LEU A 127 -3.69 33.66 16.88
CA LEU A 127 -2.82 34.07 15.80
C LEU A 127 -1.78 32.95 15.59
N LYS A 128 -1.95 32.12 14.56
CA LYS A 128 -0.81 31.40 13.99
C LYS A 128 0.14 32.49 13.50
N GLY A 129 1.16 32.80 14.31
CA GLY A 129 2.14 33.83 13.99
C GLY A 129 2.65 33.61 12.58
N ASN A 130 2.39 34.58 11.69
CA ASN A 130 3.15 34.72 10.47
C ASN A 130 4.58 35.06 10.92
N ASN A 131 5.44 34.05 11.02
CA ASN A 131 6.86 34.30 11.11
C ASN A 131 7.31 34.77 9.73
N GLU A 132 7.58 36.08 9.64
CA GLU A 132 8.45 36.69 8.63
C GLU A 132 9.83 36.04 8.60
#